data_AF-A0A2D9LGW8-F1
#
_entry.id   AF-A0A2D9LGW8-F1
#
_cell.length_a   1.000
_cell.length_b   1.000
_cell.length_c   1.000
_cell.angle_alpha   90.00
_cell.angle_beta   90.00
_cell.angle_gamma   90.00
#
_symmetry.space_group_name_H-M   'P 1'
#
loop_
_entity.id
_entity.type
_entity.pdbx_description
1 polymer ?
#
loop_
_entity_poly.entity_id
_entity_poly.type
_entity_poly.pdbx_seq_one_letter_code
_entity_poly.pdbx_strand_id
1 'polypeptide(L)'
;MNQENNFSDAKSQKALKLFEKGISLQNNGDHKKAIDTFKEAILLKPNFLEAHNNTGLSYLALLDAPKAELSFLETRKIDSRNSVILNNLGVAYRMQVKLDEAISSHKKSLDANPNYIEAHNNLGAAFAANGNADQAVDSFKNAIKIKSDYAEAHNNLGNTLTKQGKLDLAIKELEEAIRIRPKYGQAYSNLGNALKDMGKIGEAAMAYGSALDANPLDSISYSNFLFCNHYRPEISLEKINKIHLEWAKTHCDNLPKYNDYPNSQLAPKATLKIGFVSSDFKSHPVGYFLSSFLDKLDKEKIKIYCYSDLVRNGGDKITTNIKNSADVWNEMSGFSYKFLAEKIQDDGIDILFDLAGHTANNRLFLFAEKPSPVQVTWAGYVGTTGIKAIDWIFADRFQILENHENFYVEKVYRLPNDYICYAAPEYAPECGPLPAKKNKFISFCS
;
A
#
# COMPACT_ATOMS: atom_id res chain seq x y z
N MET A 1 8.48 -51.76 34.51
CA MET A 1 9.34 -50.59 34.26
C MET A 1 9.85 -50.45 32.81
N ASN A 2 9.89 -51.50 31.97
CA ASN A 2 10.38 -51.39 30.57
C ASN A 2 9.33 -51.03 29.50
N GLN A 3 8.02 -51.13 29.77
CA GLN A 3 6.98 -50.85 28.76
C GLN A 3 6.65 -49.35 28.62
N GLU A 4 6.67 -48.57 29.71
CA GLU A 4 6.43 -47.12 29.67
C GLU A 4 7.57 -46.36 28.97
N ASN A 5 8.82 -46.78 29.17
CA ASN A 5 9.97 -46.20 28.47
C ASN A 5 9.92 -46.48 26.96
N ASN A 6 9.54 -47.70 26.53
CA ASN A 6 9.38 -48.03 25.11
C ASN A 6 8.22 -47.27 24.43
N PHE A 7 7.12 -47.02 25.15
CA PHE A 7 5.99 -46.24 24.63
C PHE A 7 6.30 -44.75 24.50
N SER A 8 7.04 -44.19 25.45
CA SER A 8 7.54 -42.81 25.40
C SER A 8 8.49 -42.59 24.22
N ASP A 9 9.35 -43.58 23.95
CA ASP A 9 10.33 -43.52 22.87
C ASP A 9 9.67 -43.67 21.48
N ALA A 10 8.69 -44.59 21.34
CA ALA A 10 7.92 -44.75 20.11
C ALA A 10 7.07 -43.52 19.76
N LYS A 11 6.43 -42.87 20.76
CA LYS A 11 5.70 -41.60 20.56
C LYS A 11 6.66 -40.48 20.15
N SER A 12 7.83 -40.40 20.78
CA SER A 12 8.84 -39.40 20.47
C SER A 12 9.40 -39.56 19.04
N GLN A 13 9.69 -40.80 18.61
CA GLN A 13 10.11 -41.08 17.24
C GLN A 13 9.01 -40.76 16.22
N LYS A 14 7.74 -41.08 16.53
CA LYS A 14 6.62 -40.73 15.66
C LYS A 14 6.43 -39.21 15.56
N ALA A 15 6.58 -38.48 16.66
CA ALA A 15 6.54 -37.02 16.67
C ALA A 15 7.64 -36.43 15.79
N LEU A 16 8.86 -36.97 15.83
CA LEU A 16 9.98 -36.52 15.00
C LEU A 16 9.71 -36.74 13.51
N LYS A 17 9.19 -37.91 13.11
CA LYS A 17 8.80 -38.18 11.71
C LYS A 17 7.72 -37.22 11.21
N LEU A 18 6.73 -36.91 12.05
CA LEU A 18 5.70 -35.92 11.72
C LEU A 18 6.31 -34.52 11.58
N PHE A 19 7.22 -34.14 12.46
CA PHE A 19 7.94 -32.88 12.36
C PHE A 19 8.72 -32.75 11.04
N GLU A 20 9.51 -33.77 10.67
CA GLU A 20 10.25 -33.81 9.40
C GLU A 20 9.31 -33.70 8.18
N LYS A 21 8.18 -34.41 8.22
CA LYS A 21 7.13 -34.30 7.18
C LYS A 21 6.56 -32.87 7.13
N GLY A 22 6.29 -32.26 8.27
CA GLY A 22 5.82 -30.88 8.36
C GLY A 22 6.80 -29.88 7.75
N ILE A 23 8.10 -30.04 8.03
CA ILE A 23 9.16 -29.22 7.42
C ILE A 23 9.18 -29.38 5.90
N SER A 24 9.05 -30.62 5.39
CA SER A 24 8.98 -30.85 3.94
C SER A 24 7.76 -30.16 3.30
N LEU A 25 6.59 -30.23 3.95
CA LEU A 25 5.38 -29.54 3.48
C LEU A 25 5.56 -28.01 3.48
N GLN A 26 6.16 -27.47 4.54
CA GLN A 26 6.45 -26.04 4.67
C GLN A 26 7.43 -25.56 3.59
N ASN A 27 8.49 -26.32 3.30
CA ASN A 27 9.44 -26.00 2.24
C ASN A 27 8.80 -26.05 0.84
N ASN A 28 7.76 -26.88 0.67
CA ASN A 28 6.96 -26.93 -0.55
C ASN A 28 5.84 -25.86 -0.59
N GLY A 29 5.74 -25.00 0.42
CA GLY A 29 4.74 -23.93 0.52
C GLY A 29 3.34 -24.39 0.96
N ASP A 30 3.15 -25.68 1.29
CA ASP A 30 1.87 -26.21 1.78
C ASP A 30 1.72 -25.95 3.28
N HIS A 31 1.67 -24.68 3.66
CA HIS A 31 1.66 -24.22 5.05
C HIS A 31 0.45 -24.73 5.83
N LYS A 32 -0.72 -24.91 5.18
CA LYS A 32 -1.91 -25.44 5.84
C LYS A 32 -1.69 -26.88 6.28
N LYS A 33 -1.23 -27.77 5.38
CA LYS A 33 -0.93 -29.16 5.76
C LYS A 33 0.27 -29.26 6.69
N ALA A 34 1.25 -28.38 6.56
CA ALA A 34 2.37 -28.31 7.50
C ALA A 34 1.89 -28.05 8.93
N ILE A 35 1.00 -27.05 9.13
CA ILE A 35 0.39 -26.74 10.43
C ILE A 35 -0.32 -27.95 11.01
N ASP A 36 -1.16 -28.63 10.23
CA ASP A 36 -1.90 -29.80 10.72
C ASP A 36 -0.93 -30.92 11.13
N THR A 37 0.11 -31.15 10.34
CA THR A 37 1.15 -32.15 10.63
C THR A 37 1.96 -31.80 11.88
N PHE A 38 2.32 -30.53 12.08
CA PHE A 38 3.01 -30.09 13.30
C PHE A 38 2.12 -30.22 14.54
N LYS A 39 0.82 -29.93 14.44
CA LYS A 39 -0.13 -30.14 15.55
C LYS A 39 -0.22 -31.61 15.94
N GLU A 40 -0.21 -32.54 14.98
CA GLU A 40 -0.13 -33.97 15.28
C GLU A 40 1.17 -34.33 16.03
N ALA A 41 2.31 -33.75 15.63
CA ALA A 41 3.58 -33.94 16.34
C ALA A 41 3.53 -33.40 17.78
N ILE A 42 2.91 -32.23 17.98
CA ILE A 42 2.71 -31.59 19.29
C ILE A 42 1.79 -32.44 20.18
N LEU A 43 0.74 -33.07 19.64
CA LEU A 43 -0.13 -33.96 20.42
C LEU A 43 0.63 -35.17 20.98
N LEU A 44 1.64 -35.66 20.26
CA LEU A 44 2.49 -36.76 20.71
C LEU A 44 3.61 -36.30 21.66
N LYS A 45 4.09 -35.06 21.50
CA LYS A 45 5.13 -34.44 22.32
C LYS A 45 4.75 -32.97 22.60
N PRO A 46 4.00 -32.68 23.69
CA PRO A 46 3.48 -31.33 23.95
C PRO A 46 4.54 -30.23 24.07
N ASN A 47 5.72 -30.54 24.61
CA ASN A 47 6.84 -29.61 24.75
C ASN A 47 7.81 -29.65 23.56
N PHE A 48 7.33 -29.95 22.35
CA PHE A 48 8.16 -29.99 21.15
C PHE A 48 8.39 -28.58 20.58
N LEU A 49 9.41 -27.91 21.11
CA LEU A 49 9.73 -26.51 20.81
C LEU A 49 9.81 -26.22 19.32
N GLU A 50 10.50 -27.06 18.54
CA GLU A 50 10.68 -26.87 17.10
C GLU A 50 9.36 -26.98 16.33
N ALA A 51 8.46 -27.90 16.72
CA ALA A 51 7.17 -28.06 16.08
C ALA A 51 6.24 -26.85 16.34
N HIS A 52 6.22 -26.31 17.56
CA HIS A 52 5.49 -25.09 17.88
C HIS A 52 6.05 -23.87 17.12
N ASN A 53 7.38 -23.72 17.07
CA ASN A 53 8.02 -22.63 16.33
C ASN A 53 7.68 -22.69 14.83
N ASN A 54 7.77 -23.86 14.19
CA ASN A 54 7.46 -24.01 12.77
C ASN A 54 5.95 -23.89 12.46
N THR A 55 5.09 -24.25 13.41
CA THR A 55 3.66 -23.93 13.35
C THR A 55 3.44 -22.42 13.30
N GLY A 56 4.11 -21.67 14.19
CA GLY A 56 4.05 -20.21 14.19
C GLY A 56 4.55 -19.58 12.89
N LEU A 57 5.69 -20.05 12.36
CA LEU A 57 6.22 -19.59 11.07
C LEU A 57 5.25 -19.86 9.91
N SER A 58 4.58 -21.01 9.90
CA SER A 58 3.58 -21.34 8.87
C SER A 58 2.33 -20.45 8.99
N TYR A 59 1.91 -20.07 10.20
CA TYR A 59 0.85 -19.08 10.38
C TYR A 59 1.27 -17.69 9.89
N LEU A 60 2.52 -17.25 10.13
CA LEU A 60 3.03 -15.99 9.57
C LEU A 60 3.00 -16.01 8.04
N ALA A 61 3.40 -17.13 7.40
CA ALA A 61 3.34 -17.29 5.95
C ALA A 61 1.91 -17.21 5.39
N LEU A 62 0.92 -17.61 6.19
CA LEU A 62 -0.51 -17.47 5.89
C LEU A 62 -1.12 -16.13 6.35
N LEU A 63 -0.29 -15.20 6.83
CA LEU A 63 -0.68 -13.89 7.37
C LEU A 63 -1.62 -13.97 8.60
N ASP A 64 -1.67 -15.10 9.30
CA ASP A 64 -2.45 -15.30 10.53
C ASP A 64 -1.57 -14.99 11.77
N ALA A 65 -1.24 -13.71 11.94
CA ALA A 65 -0.36 -13.26 13.01
C ALA A 65 -0.87 -13.57 14.44
N PRO A 66 -2.18 -13.50 14.75
CA PRO A 66 -2.69 -13.91 16.06
C PRO A 66 -2.41 -15.39 16.39
N LYS A 67 -2.60 -16.31 15.44
CA LYS A 67 -2.27 -17.73 15.69
C LYS A 67 -0.77 -17.99 15.74
N ALA A 68 0.01 -17.23 14.97
CA ALA A 68 1.46 -17.26 15.06
C ALA A 68 1.95 -16.85 16.47
N GLU A 69 1.42 -15.74 17.01
CA GLU A 69 1.70 -15.27 18.38
C GLU A 69 1.47 -16.37 19.40
N LEU A 70 0.29 -17.02 19.39
CA LEU A 70 -0.02 -18.11 20.32
C LEU A 70 0.99 -19.26 20.23
N SER A 71 1.38 -19.64 19.01
CA SER A 71 2.36 -20.72 18.80
C SER A 71 3.75 -20.36 19.37
N PHE A 72 4.20 -19.11 19.18
CA PHE A 72 5.46 -18.65 19.75
C PHE A 72 5.41 -18.48 21.27
N LEU A 73 4.26 -18.10 21.83
CA LEU A 73 4.09 -18.04 23.29
C LEU A 73 4.22 -19.42 23.94
N GLU A 74 3.75 -20.49 23.30
CA GLU A 74 3.99 -21.87 23.77
C GLU A 74 5.48 -22.20 23.77
N THR A 75 6.23 -21.84 22.72
CA THR A 75 7.69 -22.05 22.71
C THR A 75 8.41 -21.26 23.80
N ARG A 76 7.95 -20.05 24.12
CA ARG A 76 8.53 -19.19 25.17
C ARG A 76 8.33 -19.75 26.58
N LYS A 77 7.28 -20.55 26.81
CA LYS A 77 7.10 -21.26 28.09
C LYS A 77 8.17 -22.33 28.30
N ILE A 78 8.68 -22.91 27.22
CA ILE A 78 9.71 -23.96 27.23
C ILE A 78 11.10 -23.32 27.35
N ASP A 79 11.40 -22.33 26.51
CA ASP A 79 12.65 -21.57 26.54
C ASP A 79 12.38 -20.07 26.41
N SER A 80 12.42 -19.37 27.54
CA SER A 80 12.08 -17.95 27.63
C SER A 80 13.18 -17.00 27.14
N ARG A 81 14.42 -17.49 26.98
CA ARG A 81 15.59 -16.69 26.57
C ARG A 81 16.05 -16.99 25.14
N ASN A 82 15.32 -17.83 24.42
CA ASN A 82 15.65 -18.17 23.04
C ASN A 82 15.53 -16.94 22.12
N SER A 83 16.66 -16.48 21.56
CA SER A 83 16.68 -15.28 20.72
C SER A 83 15.83 -15.44 19.46
N VAL A 84 15.79 -16.63 18.85
CA VAL A 84 15.00 -16.90 17.62
C VAL A 84 13.51 -16.76 17.89
N ILE A 85 13.01 -17.36 18.96
CA ILE A 85 11.61 -17.28 19.36
C ILE A 85 11.21 -15.84 19.69
N LEU A 86 12.04 -15.12 20.46
CA LEU A 86 11.79 -13.72 20.81
C LEU A 86 11.73 -12.82 19.57
N ASN A 87 12.60 -13.06 18.58
CA ASN A 87 12.54 -12.37 17.30
C ASN A 87 11.24 -12.69 16.53
N ASN A 88 10.88 -13.97 16.43
CA ASN A 88 9.67 -14.41 15.71
C ASN A 88 8.39 -13.85 16.35
N LEU A 89 8.34 -13.79 17.68
CA LEU A 89 7.26 -13.16 18.42
C LEU A 89 7.18 -11.65 18.11
N GLY A 90 8.32 -10.97 18.03
CA GLY A 90 8.39 -9.57 17.60
C GLY A 90 7.82 -9.34 16.19
N VAL A 91 8.11 -10.25 15.25
CA VAL A 91 7.51 -10.21 13.90
C VAL A 91 5.99 -10.38 13.97
N ALA A 92 5.47 -11.33 14.76
CA ALA A 92 4.04 -11.53 14.94
C ALA A 92 3.33 -10.31 15.55
N TYR A 93 3.97 -9.64 16.52
CA TYR A 93 3.45 -8.41 17.11
C TYR A 93 3.42 -7.26 16.10
N ARG A 94 4.48 -7.09 15.30
CA ARG A 94 4.53 -6.04 14.28
C ARG A 94 3.45 -6.22 13.21
N MET A 95 3.18 -7.46 12.79
CA MET A 95 2.09 -7.76 11.85
C MET A 95 0.70 -7.43 12.40
N GLN A 96 0.56 -7.40 13.73
CA GLN A 96 -0.67 -6.98 14.43
C GLN A 96 -0.66 -5.49 14.81
N VAL A 97 0.34 -4.72 14.38
CA VAL A 97 0.52 -3.30 14.74
C VAL A 97 0.71 -3.09 16.26
N LYS A 98 1.09 -4.14 17.00
CA LYS A 98 1.49 -4.08 18.42
C LYS A 98 2.96 -3.67 18.50
N LEU A 99 3.24 -2.40 18.16
CA LEU A 99 4.60 -1.93 17.86
C LEU A 99 5.52 -1.89 19.09
N ASP A 100 4.99 -1.53 20.26
CA ASP A 100 5.77 -1.51 21.49
C ASP A 100 6.17 -2.92 21.95
N GLU A 101 5.27 -3.89 21.84
CA GLU A 101 5.54 -5.30 22.13
C GLU A 101 6.53 -5.89 21.13
N ALA A 102 6.46 -5.49 19.85
CA ALA A 102 7.43 -5.88 18.83
C ALA A 102 8.84 -5.38 19.17
N ILE A 103 8.97 -4.08 19.48
CA ILE A 103 10.24 -3.45 19.89
C ILE A 103 10.81 -4.15 21.14
N SER A 104 9.97 -4.37 22.16
CA SER A 104 10.36 -5.05 23.40
C SER A 104 10.87 -6.47 23.14
N SER A 105 10.20 -7.22 22.27
CA SER A 105 10.57 -8.60 21.94
C SER A 105 11.88 -8.69 21.16
N HIS A 106 12.10 -7.80 20.18
CA HIS A 106 13.36 -7.75 19.45
C HIS A 106 14.53 -7.30 20.34
N LYS A 107 14.33 -6.35 21.25
CA LYS A 107 15.36 -5.98 22.24
C LYS A 107 15.76 -7.18 23.12
N LYS A 108 14.79 -7.93 23.65
CA LYS A 108 15.06 -9.15 24.44
C LYS A 108 15.79 -10.22 23.61
N SER A 109 15.48 -10.33 22.32
CA SER A 109 16.19 -11.22 21.40
C SER A 109 17.68 -10.83 21.29
N LEU A 110 17.96 -9.54 21.19
CA LEU A 110 19.33 -8.99 21.13
C LEU A 110 20.05 -9.04 22.49
N ASP A 111 19.34 -8.94 23.61
CA ASP A 111 19.93 -9.15 24.94
C ASP A 111 20.43 -10.61 25.08
N ALA A 112 19.71 -11.56 24.50
CA ALA A 112 20.09 -12.97 24.48
C ALA A 112 21.17 -13.30 23.43
N ASN A 113 21.14 -12.62 22.27
CA ASN A 113 22.14 -12.75 21.22
C ASN A 113 22.41 -11.38 20.55
N PRO A 114 23.44 -10.63 21.00
CA PRO A 114 23.73 -9.30 20.48
C PRO A 114 24.10 -9.23 18.99
N ASN A 115 24.55 -10.34 18.41
CA ASN A 115 24.98 -10.45 17.01
C ASN A 115 23.89 -11.03 16.10
N TYR A 116 22.63 -11.08 16.54
CA TYR A 116 21.54 -11.62 15.74
C TYR A 116 21.09 -10.60 14.67
N ILE A 117 21.59 -10.79 13.44
CA ILE A 117 21.42 -9.87 12.30
C ILE A 117 19.94 -9.58 12.00
N GLU A 118 19.12 -10.64 11.91
CA GLU A 118 17.69 -10.55 11.63
C GLU A 118 16.95 -9.77 12.72
N ALA A 119 17.35 -9.91 13.99
CA ALA A 119 16.74 -9.18 15.10
C ALA A 119 17.08 -7.69 15.06
N HIS A 120 18.31 -7.30 14.69
CA HIS A 120 18.64 -5.89 14.44
C HIS A 120 17.82 -5.29 13.30
N ASN A 121 17.71 -6.01 12.18
CA ASN A 121 16.91 -5.54 11.05
C ASN A 121 15.40 -5.46 11.39
N ASN A 122 14.86 -6.45 12.07
CA ASN A 122 13.44 -6.44 12.48
C ASN A 122 13.16 -5.38 13.55
N LEU A 123 14.10 -5.13 14.47
CA LEU A 123 14.02 -4.02 15.42
C LEU A 123 13.98 -2.68 14.68
N GLY A 124 14.84 -2.50 13.68
CA GLY A 124 14.83 -1.30 12.83
C GLY A 124 13.50 -1.11 12.11
N ALA A 125 12.95 -2.18 11.55
CA ALA A 125 11.63 -2.14 10.90
C ALA A 125 10.50 -1.81 11.88
N ALA A 126 10.57 -2.31 13.12
CA ALA A 126 9.60 -1.98 14.17
C ALA A 126 9.71 -0.50 14.60
N PHE A 127 10.92 0.02 14.79
CA PHE A 127 11.12 1.45 15.07
C PHE A 127 10.62 2.35 13.95
N ALA A 128 10.90 2.01 12.68
CA ALA A 128 10.43 2.77 11.53
C ALA A 128 8.89 2.78 11.45
N ALA A 129 8.23 1.65 11.71
CA ALA A 129 6.78 1.56 11.79
C ALA A 129 6.21 2.38 12.96
N ASN A 130 6.96 2.50 14.06
CA ASN A 130 6.59 3.29 15.24
C ASN A 130 6.92 4.78 15.13
N GLY A 131 7.40 5.24 13.96
CA GLY A 131 7.78 6.65 13.74
C GLY A 131 9.16 7.05 14.29
N ASN A 132 9.91 6.12 14.91
CA ASN A 132 11.22 6.38 15.50
C ASN A 132 12.34 6.19 14.46
N ALA A 133 12.42 7.10 13.48
CA ALA A 133 13.30 6.95 12.33
C ALA A 133 14.80 6.86 12.67
N ASP A 134 15.29 7.62 13.66
CA ASP A 134 16.73 7.58 14.02
C ASP A 134 17.12 6.25 14.66
N GLN A 135 16.29 5.72 15.56
CA GLN A 135 16.52 4.39 16.16
C GLN A 135 16.44 3.27 15.12
N ALA A 136 15.60 3.45 14.09
CA ALA A 136 15.55 2.53 12.96
C ALA A 136 16.86 2.52 12.18
N VAL A 137 17.40 3.70 11.85
CA VAL A 137 18.69 3.86 11.17
C VAL A 137 19.82 3.16 11.94
N ASP A 138 19.91 3.38 13.26
CA ASP A 138 20.94 2.76 14.09
C ASP A 138 20.84 1.22 14.09
N SER A 139 19.61 0.70 14.16
CA SER A 139 19.37 -0.75 14.16
C SER A 139 19.76 -1.39 12.82
N PHE A 140 19.42 -0.76 11.68
CA PHE A 140 19.85 -1.26 10.37
C PHE A 140 21.37 -1.18 10.20
N LYS A 141 22.02 -0.10 10.66
CA LYS A 141 23.49 0.02 10.65
C LYS A 141 24.16 -1.06 11.49
N ASN A 142 23.58 -1.45 12.62
CA ASN A 142 24.09 -2.57 13.43
C ASN A 142 23.98 -3.90 12.67
N ALA A 143 22.87 -4.17 11.98
CA ALA A 143 22.75 -5.35 11.12
C ALA A 143 23.83 -5.37 10.03
N ILE A 144 24.07 -4.24 9.35
CA ILE A 144 25.09 -4.07 8.30
C ILE A 144 26.52 -4.22 8.88
N LYS A 145 26.76 -3.71 10.09
CA LYS A 145 28.06 -3.85 10.77
C LYS A 145 28.40 -5.31 11.06
N ILE A 146 27.40 -6.13 11.41
CA ILE A 146 27.59 -7.56 11.66
C ILE A 146 27.71 -8.32 10.33
N LYS A 147 26.90 -7.96 9.33
CA LYS A 147 26.90 -8.57 8.00
C LYS A 147 26.75 -7.50 6.92
N SER A 148 27.87 -7.13 6.30
CA SER A 148 27.92 -6.03 5.32
C SER A 148 27.23 -6.34 4.00
N ASP A 149 26.98 -7.61 3.68
CA ASP A 149 26.27 -8.05 2.47
C ASP A 149 24.80 -8.42 2.77
N TYR A 150 24.18 -7.77 3.76
CA TYR A 150 22.78 -8.00 4.12
C TYR A 150 21.82 -7.03 3.40
N ALA A 151 21.40 -7.42 2.19
CA ALA A 151 20.59 -6.60 1.30
C ALA A 151 19.31 -6.03 1.93
N GLU A 152 18.62 -6.80 2.78
CA GLU A 152 17.41 -6.38 3.48
C GLU A 152 17.65 -5.15 4.37
N ALA A 153 18.77 -5.11 5.10
CA ALA A 153 19.10 -3.98 5.96
C ALA A 153 19.49 -2.74 5.16
N HIS A 154 20.25 -2.90 4.07
CA HIS A 154 20.55 -1.79 3.15
C HIS A 154 19.29 -1.20 2.52
N ASN A 155 18.37 -2.05 2.04
CA ASN A 155 17.08 -1.61 1.50
C ASN A 155 16.23 -0.86 2.54
N ASN A 156 16.12 -1.41 3.76
CA ASN A 156 15.33 -0.79 4.82
C ASN A 156 15.94 0.51 5.34
N LEU A 157 17.27 0.57 5.42
CA LEU A 157 18.01 1.79 5.74
C LEU A 157 17.76 2.87 4.68
N GLY A 158 17.89 2.53 3.40
CA GLY A 158 17.64 3.46 2.29
C GLY A 158 16.22 4.01 2.27
N ASN A 159 15.21 3.16 2.47
CA ASN A 159 13.81 3.59 2.58
C ASN A 159 13.59 4.54 3.79
N THR A 160 14.22 4.23 4.93
CA THR A 160 14.11 5.09 6.12
C THR A 160 14.78 6.44 5.91
N LEU A 161 15.97 6.46 5.28
CA LEU A 161 16.68 7.69 4.92
C LEU A 161 15.91 8.54 3.90
N THR A 162 15.20 7.90 2.97
CA THR A 162 14.30 8.58 2.02
C THR A 162 13.23 9.35 2.78
N LYS A 163 12.55 8.70 3.74
CA LYS A 163 11.55 9.35 4.60
C LYS A 163 12.12 10.48 5.48
N GLN A 164 13.42 10.44 5.78
CA GLN A 164 14.12 11.52 6.47
C GLN A 164 14.59 12.66 5.54
N GLY A 165 14.35 12.57 4.22
CA GLY A 165 14.85 13.53 3.23
C GLY A 165 16.35 13.43 2.95
N LYS A 166 17.05 12.41 3.48
CA LYS A 166 18.48 12.18 3.26
C LYS A 166 18.71 11.40 1.96
N LEU A 167 18.28 11.98 0.84
CA LEU A 167 18.11 11.29 -0.44
C LEU A 167 19.43 10.73 -1.01
N ASP A 168 20.53 11.47 -0.94
CA ASP A 168 21.84 10.97 -1.42
C ASP A 168 22.30 9.70 -0.68
N LEU A 169 22.15 9.70 0.66
CA LEU A 169 22.47 8.54 1.48
C LEU A 169 21.50 7.38 1.18
N ALA A 170 20.21 7.69 0.99
CA ALA A 170 19.22 6.68 0.66
C ALA A 170 19.55 5.95 -0.64
N ILE A 171 19.85 6.69 -1.71
CA ILE A 171 20.20 6.14 -3.02
C ILE A 171 21.40 5.20 -2.91
N LYS A 172 22.47 5.63 -2.23
CA LYS A 172 23.67 4.80 -2.03
C LYS A 172 23.37 3.45 -1.36
N GLU A 173 22.55 3.46 -0.31
CA GLU A 173 22.18 2.22 0.40
C GLU A 173 21.29 1.32 -0.47
N LEU A 174 20.40 1.90 -1.28
CA LEU A 174 19.53 1.15 -2.19
C LEU A 174 20.32 0.53 -3.35
N GLU A 175 21.27 1.25 -3.92
CA GLU A 175 22.21 0.73 -4.92
C GLU A 175 23.04 -0.43 -4.36
N GLU A 176 23.48 -0.36 -3.09
CA GLU A 176 24.20 -1.45 -2.46
C GLU A 176 23.30 -2.69 -2.25
N ALA A 177 22.04 -2.50 -1.84
CA ALA A 177 21.06 -3.59 -1.75
C ALA A 177 20.86 -4.28 -3.12
N ILE A 178 20.80 -3.50 -4.20
CA ILE A 178 20.68 -3.99 -5.58
C ILE A 178 21.97 -4.71 -6.01
N ARG A 179 23.15 -4.15 -5.70
CA ARG A 179 24.45 -4.78 -6.00
C ARG A 179 24.56 -6.17 -5.35
N ILE A 180 24.12 -6.30 -4.10
CA ILE A 180 24.10 -7.57 -3.36
C ILE A 180 23.05 -8.52 -3.95
N ARG A 181 21.86 -8.02 -4.30
CA ARG A 181 20.75 -8.82 -4.87
C ARG A 181 20.19 -8.15 -6.14
N PRO A 182 20.72 -8.45 -7.33
CA PRO A 182 20.36 -7.75 -8.58
C PRO A 182 18.89 -7.87 -9.02
N LYS A 183 18.13 -8.84 -8.51
CA LYS A 183 16.69 -9.02 -8.77
C LYS A 183 15.80 -8.57 -7.61
N TYR A 184 16.30 -7.67 -6.76
CA TYR A 184 15.56 -7.21 -5.59
C TYR A 184 14.56 -6.10 -5.96
N GLY A 185 13.39 -6.49 -6.49
CA GLY A 185 12.36 -5.56 -6.96
C GLY A 185 11.97 -4.46 -5.96
N GLN A 186 11.88 -4.80 -4.66
CA GLN A 186 11.58 -3.82 -3.61
C GLN A 186 12.66 -2.73 -3.49
N ALA A 187 13.94 -3.08 -3.64
CA ALA A 187 15.03 -2.11 -3.59
C ALA A 187 15.00 -1.17 -4.80
N TYR A 188 14.68 -1.69 -5.99
CA TYR A 188 14.46 -0.86 -7.18
C TYR A 188 13.25 0.08 -7.02
N SER A 189 12.14 -0.38 -6.45
CA SER A 189 10.99 0.47 -6.18
C SER A 189 11.31 1.61 -5.20
N ASN A 190 12.02 1.29 -4.12
CA ASN A 190 12.48 2.27 -3.15
C ASN A 190 13.51 3.24 -3.77
N LEU A 191 14.39 2.77 -4.65
CA LEU A 191 15.31 3.61 -5.41
C LEU A 191 14.55 4.58 -6.31
N GLY A 192 13.51 4.11 -7.00
CA GLY A 192 12.62 4.94 -7.79
C GLY A 192 11.95 6.03 -6.96
N ASN A 193 11.48 5.71 -5.75
CA ASN A 193 10.91 6.70 -4.83
C ASN A 193 11.95 7.76 -4.44
N ALA A 194 13.14 7.37 -4.01
CA ALA A 194 14.20 8.30 -3.62
C ALA A 194 14.64 9.21 -4.77
N LEU A 195 14.80 8.66 -5.98
CA LEU A 195 15.15 9.43 -7.17
C LEU A 195 14.05 10.40 -7.60
N LYS A 196 12.78 9.98 -7.49
CA LYS A 196 11.62 10.83 -7.77
C LYS A 196 11.57 12.01 -6.81
N ASP A 197 11.76 11.76 -5.51
CA ASP A 197 11.79 12.81 -4.48
C ASP A 197 13.00 13.77 -4.67
N MET A 198 14.07 13.30 -5.31
CA MET A 198 15.23 14.12 -5.73
C MET A 198 15.00 14.88 -7.04
N GLY A 199 13.85 14.69 -7.71
CA GLY A 199 13.55 15.30 -9.02
C GLY A 199 14.21 14.60 -10.21
N LYS A 200 14.89 13.47 -10.02
CA LYS A 200 15.54 12.67 -11.07
C LYS A 200 14.55 11.72 -11.74
N ILE A 201 13.52 12.30 -12.37
CA ILE A 201 12.36 11.57 -12.90
C ILE A 201 12.73 10.47 -13.90
N GLY A 202 13.69 10.73 -14.81
CA GLY A 202 14.12 9.74 -15.80
C GLY A 202 14.76 8.51 -15.16
N GLU A 203 15.66 8.72 -14.19
CA GLU A 203 16.30 7.65 -13.42
C GLU A 203 15.27 6.89 -12.57
N ALA A 204 14.31 7.60 -11.97
CA ALA A 204 13.23 6.99 -11.21
C ALA A 204 12.38 6.04 -12.07
N ALA A 205 12.00 6.46 -13.29
CA ALA A 205 11.26 5.61 -14.22
C ALA A 205 12.06 4.33 -14.59
N MET A 206 13.37 4.43 -14.78
CA MET A 206 14.22 3.25 -15.05
C MET A 206 14.28 2.30 -13.86
N ALA A 207 14.37 2.84 -12.63
CA ALA A 207 14.34 2.05 -11.41
C ALA A 207 12.98 1.33 -11.24
N TYR A 208 11.86 2.02 -11.42
CA TYR A 208 10.55 1.35 -11.40
C TYR A 208 10.41 0.30 -12.51
N GLY A 209 10.91 0.55 -13.72
CA GLY A 209 10.96 -0.45 -14.79
C GLY A 209 11.70 -1.72 -14.35
N SER A 210 12.86 -1.56 -13.69
CA SER A 210 13.63 -2.69 -13.13
C SER A 210 12.89 -3.41 -12.00
N ALA A 211 12.08 -2.70 -11.20
CA ALA A 211 11.20 -3.30 -10.21
C ALA A 211 10.12 -4.19 -10.88
N LEU A 212 9.56 -3.74 -12.01
CA LEU A 212 8.57 -4.50 -12.78
C LEU A 212 9.18 -5.71 -13.50
N ASP A 213 10.42 -5.62 -13.98
CA ASP A 213 11.14 -6.78 -14.52
C ASP A 213 11.32 -7.88 -13.45
N ALA A 214 11.49 -7.49 -12.18
CA ALA A 214 11.57 -8.42 -11.06
C ALA A 214 10.21 -8.94 -10.60
N ASN A 215 9.17 -8.09 -10.62
CA ASN A 215 7.80 -8.46 -10.28
C ASN A 215 6.78 -7.65 -11.10
N PRO A 216 6.28 -8.19 -12.22
CA PRO A 216 5.27 -7.50 -13.05
C PRO A 216 3.93 -7.28 -12.36
N LEU A 217 3.68 -7.96 -11.22
CA LEU A 217 2.43 -7.86 -10.47
C LEU A 217 2.46 -6.75 -9.40
N ASP A 218 3.56 -6.02 -9.24
CA ASP A 218 3.64 -4.87 -8.34
C ASP A 218 2.93 -3.64 -8.92
N SER A 219 1.62 -3.55 -8.68
CA SER A 219 0.76 -2.47 -9.19
C SER A 219 1.14 -1.08 -8.68
N ILE A 220 1.81 -0.97 -7.52
CA ILE A 220 2.24 0.29 -6.93
C ILE A 220 3.45 0.82 -7.70
N SER A 221 4.48 -0.01 -7.87
CA SER A 221 5.65 0.34 -8.69
C SER A 221 5.24 0.65 -10.12
N TYR A 222 4.24 -0.06 -10.65
CA TYR A 222 3.73 0.17 -12.00
C TYR A 222 3.00 1.51 -12.12
N SER A 223 2.18 1.88 -11.13
CA SER A 223 1.54 3.20 -11.06
C SER A 223 2.58 4.32 -10.94
N ASN A 224 3.65 4.12 -10.16
CA ASN A 224 4.74 5.10 -10.06
C ASN A 224 5.55 5.21 -11.37
N PHE A 225 5.74 4.10 -12.08
CA PHE A 225 6.33 4.10 -13.42
C PHE A 225 5.49 4.96 -14.37
N LEU A 226 4.17 4.75 -14.40
CA LEU A 226 3.23 5.56 -15.18
C LEU A 226 3.34 7.05 -14.82
N PHE A 227 3.27 7.36 -13.52
CA PHE A 227 3.40 8.72 -13.02
C PHE A 227 4.68 9.40 -13.50
N CYS A 228 5.84 8.74 -13.40
CA CYS A 228 7.11 9.33 -13.85
C CYS A 228 7.14 9.55 -15.36
N ASN A 229 6.55 8.66 -16.16
CA ASN A 229 6.54 8.80 -17.62
C ASN A 229 5.68 9.97 -18.12
N HIS A 230 4.75 10.50 -17.32
CA HIS A 230 4.06 11.75 -17.65
C HIS A 230 4.98 12.98 -17.70
N TYR A 231 6.08 12.96 -16.95
CA TYR A 231 7.00 14.10 -16.84
C TYR A 231 8.24 13.94 -17.74
N ARG A 232 8.23 12.95 -18.64
CA ARG A 232 9.34 12.64 -19.55
C ARG A 232 8.99 13.07 -20.97
N PRO A 233 9.55 14.20 -21.48
CA PRO A 233 9.16 14.78 -22.76
C PRO A 233 9.45 13.87 -23.96
N GLU A 234 10.36 12.90 -23.82
CA GLU A 234 10.68 11.91 -24.84
C GLU A 234 9.62 10.80 -24.98
N ILE A 235 8.66 10.71 -24.06
CA ILE A 235 7.61 9.69 -24.05
C ILE A 235 6.33 10.30 -24.65
N SER A 236 5.90 9.77 -25.80
CA SER A 236 4.67 10.22 -26.45
C SER A 236 3.41 9.84 -25.66
N LEU A 237 2.33 10.59 -25.85
CA LEU A 237 1.01 10.27 -25.27
C LEU A 237 0.50 8.88 -25.69
N GLU A 238 0.79 8.44 -26.91
CA GLU A 238 0.45 7.10 -27.38
C GLU A 238 1.17 6.02 -26.57
N LYS A 239 2.46 6.22 -26.27
CA LYS A 239 3.23 5.30 -25.42
C LYS A 239 2.71 5.33 -23.99
N ILE A 240 2.37 6.50 -23.45
CA ILE A 240 1.75 6.64 -22.13
C ILE A 240 0.43 5.85 -22.07
N ASN A 241 -0.46 6.04 -23.05
CA ASN A 241 -1.72 5.30 -23.12
C ASN A 241 -1.50 3.78 -23.16
N LYS A 242 -0.54 3.32 -23.98
CA LYS A 242 -0.22 1.89 -24.06
C LYS A 242 0.22 1.31 -22.71
N ILE A 243 1.05 2.03 -21.95
CA ILE A 243 1.49 1.55 -20.62
C ILE A 243 0.29 1.47 -19.66
N HIS A 244 -0.66 2.42 -19.71
CA HIS A 244 -1.87 2.37 -18.89
C HIS A 244 -2.77 1.17 -19.25
N LEU A 245 -2.92 0.87 -20.54
CA LEU A 245 -3.63 -0.31 -21.01
C LEU A 245 -2.97 -1.61 -20.56
N GLU A 246 -1.63 -1.68 -20.56
CA GLU A 246 -0.88 -2.84 -20.09
C GLU A 246 -1.01 -3.03 -18.57
N TRP A 247 -1.02 -1.94 -17.80
CA TRP A 247 -1.31 -1.98 -16.36
C TRP A 247 -2.72 -2.53 -16.10
N ALA A 248 -3.74 -2.00 -16.77
CA ALA A 248 -5.13 -2.43 -16.59
C ALA A 248 -5.33 -3.90 -17.02
N LYS A 249 -4.69 -4.32 -18.12
CA LYS A 249 -4.71 -5.71 -18.56
C LYS A 249 -4.09 -6.65 -17.52
N THR A 250 -3.00 -6.23 -16.89
CA THR A 250 -2.27 -7.05 -15.91
C THR A 250 -3.04 -7.18 -14.60
N HIS A 251 -3.68 -6.11 -14.14
CA HIS A 251 -4.23 -6.04 -12.78
C HIS A 251 -5.77 -6.02 -12.70
N CYS A 252 -6.47 -5.57 -13.75
CA CYS A 252 -7.88 -5.19 -13.67
C CYS A 252 -8.80 -6.02 -14.56
N ASP A 253 -8.35 -6.46 -15.73
CA ASP A 253 -9.21 -7.10 -16.74
C ASP A 253 -9.81 -8.44 -16.27
N ASN A 254 -9.10 -9.17 -15.39
CA ASN A 254 -9.55 -10.45 -14.84
C ASN A 254 -10.34 -10.36 -13.53
N LEU A 255 -10.58 -9.14 -13.01
CA LEU A 255 -11.38 -8.96 -11.79
C LEU A 255 -12.88 -9.16 -12.08
N PRO A 256 -13.65 -9.71 -11.13
CA PRO A 256 -15.10 -9.84 -11.27
C PRO A 256 -15.73 -8.48 -11.53
N LYS A 257 -16.77 -8.44 -12.38
CA LYS A 257 -17.51 -7.21 -12.70
C LYS A 257 -18.89 -7.26 -12.09
N TYR A 258 -19.30 -6.20 -11.44
CA TYR A 258 -20.68 -5.94 -11.12
C TYR A 258 -21.39 -5.47 -12.39
N ASN A 259 -22.38 -6.23 -12.85
CA ASN A 259 -23.16 -5.90 -14.04
C ASN A 259 -24.67 -5.84 -13.76
N ASP A 260 -25.08 -6.20 -12.55
CA ASP A 260 -26.48 -6.29 -12.15
C ASP A 260 -26.83 -5.08 -11.27
N TYR A 261 -27.16 -3.97 -11.92
CA TYR A 261 -27.71 -2.80 -11.24
C TYR A 261 -29.24 -2.90 -11.21
N PRO A 262 -29.90 -2.66 -10.06
CA PRO A 262 -31.36 -2.60 -10.01
C PRO A 262 -31.92 -1.64 -11.06
N ASN A 263 -33.02 -2.00 -11.75
CA ASN A 263 -33.67 -1.12 -12.73
C ASN A 263 -34.03 0.25 -12.14
N SER A 264 -34.37 0.29 -10.85
CA SER A 264 -34.63 1.52 -10.11
C SER A 264 -33.41 2.44 -10.02
N GLN A 265 -32.19 1.88 -10.07
CA GLN A 265 -30.94 2.64 -10.10
C GLN A 265 -30.70 3.28 -11.46
N LEU A 266 -31.08 2.60 -12.55
CA LEU A 266 -30.90 3.05 -13.93
C LEU A 266 -32.02 3.98 -14.43
N ALA A 267 -33.15 4.02 -13.74
CA ALA A 267 -34.27 4.90 -14.08
C ALA A 267 -33.96 6.38 -13.77
N PRO A 268 -34.58 7.35 -14.49
CA PRO A 268 -34.49 8.77 -14.13
C PRO A 268 -34.93 9.03 -12.69
N LYS A 269 -34.14 9.84 -11.97
CA LYS A 269 -34.39 10.16 -10.56
C LYS A 269 -34.47 11.66 -10.35
N ALA A 270 -35.29 12.08 -9.39
CA ALA A 270 -35.29 13.45 -8.89
C ALA A 270 -34.01 13.78 -8.12
N THR A 271 -33.44 12.79 -7.43
CA THR A 271 -32.20 12.92 -6.65
C THR A 271 -31.22 11.79 -7.01
N LEU A 272 -29.98 12.16 -7.35
CA LEU A 272 -28.88 11.25 -7.63
C LEU A 272 -28.02 11.00 -6.39
N LYS A 273 -27.60 9.75 -6.17
CA LYS A 273 -26.58 9.43 -5.17
C LYS A 273 -25.19 9.46 -5.80
N ILE A 274 -24.34 10.40 -5.40
CA ILE A 274 -22.98 10.54 -5.94
C ILE A 274 -21.97 10.18 -4.85
N GLY A 275 -21.10 9.21 -5.15
CA GLY A 275 -20.04 8.75 -4.26
C GLY A 275 -18.68 9.30 -4.67
N PHE A 276 -17.87 9.74 -3.70
CA PHE A 276 -16.49 10.17 -3.89
C PHE A 276 -15.55 9.27 -3.09
N VAL A 277 -14.53 8.70 -3.74
CA VAL A 277 -13.55 7.81 -3.11
C VAL A 277 -12.17 8.48 -3.11
N SER A 278 -11.58 8.65 -1.93
CA SER A 278 -10.25 9.26 -1.81
C SER A 278 -9.57 8.98 -0.46
N SER A 279 -8.24 8.90 -0.48
CA SER A 279 -7.40 8.99 0.72
C SER A 279 -7.04 10.43 1.10
N ASP A 280 -7.47 11.41 0.29
CA ASP A 280 -6.95 12.78 0.31
C ASP A 280 -8.01 13.81 0.71
N PHE A 281 -9.00 13.40 1.47
CA PHE A 281 -9.97 14.30 2.11
C PHE A 281 -9.33 15.10 3.27
N LYS A 282 -8.23 15.79 3.02
CA LYS A 282 -7.39 16.54 3.99
C LYS A 282 -6.73 17.72 3.27
N SER A 283 -5.82 18.43 3.94
CA SER A 283 -4.93 19.45 3.37
C SER A 283 -4.01 18.82 2.33
N HIS A 284 -4.56 18.65 1.14
CA HIS A 284 -3.98 18.01 -0.04
C HIS A 284 -4.65 18.67 -1.25
N PRO A 285 -3.98 18.77 -2.42
CA PRO A 285 -4.60 19.33 -3.63
C PRO A 285 -6.03 18.85 -3.89
N VAL A 286 -6.26 17.53 -3.85
CA VAL A 286 -7.61 16.94 -3.99
C VAL A 286 -8.61 17.48 -2.96
N GLY A 287 -8.23 17.58 -1.69
CA GLY A 287 -9.11 18.10 -0.64
C GLY A 287 -9.45 19.58 -0.85
N TYR A 288 -8.48 20.40 -1.28
CA TYR A 288 -8.73 21.79 -1.65
C TYR A 288 -9.63 21.92 -2.88
N PHE A 289 -9.51 21.01 -3.84
CA PHE A 289 -10.37 21.02 -5.03
C PHE A 289 -11.80 20.61 -4.71
N LEU A 290 -11.93 19.56 -3.90
CA LEU A 290 -13.21 18.93 -3.59
C LEU A 290 -14.03 19.74 -2.60
N SER A 291 -13.41 20.33 -1.57
CA SER A 291 -14.14 20.99 -0.48
C SER A 291 -15.05 22.11 -0.96
N SER A 292 -14.58 22.98 -1.86
CA SER A 292 -15.43 24.04 -2.42
C SER A 292 -16.43 23.52 -3.44
N PHE A 293 -16.10 22.45 -4.16
CA PHE A 293 -17.01 21.84 -5.11
C PHE A 293 -18.24 21.25 -4.41
N LEU A 294 -18.05 20.44 -3.37
CA LEU A 294 -19.14 19.78 -2.66
C LEU A 294 -20.08 20.78 -1.96
N ASP A 295 -19.55 21.89 -1.43
CA ASP A 295 -20.35 22.95 -0.79
C ASP A 295 -21.34 23.63 -1.76
N LYS A 296 -21.09 23.57 -3.07
CA LYS A 296 -21.93 24.23 -4.09
C LYS A 296 -22.88 23.30 -4.82
N LEU A 297 -22.87 22.01 -4.50
CA LEU A 297 -23.80 21.06 -5.12
C LEU A 297 -25.24 21.29 -4.63
N ASP A 298 -26.19 21.18 -5.55
CA ASP A 298 -27.63 21.29 -5.29
C ASP A 298 -28.09 20.06 -4.48
N LYS A 299 -28.20 20.23 -3.15
CA LYS A 299 -28.54 19.16 -2.20
C LYS A 299 -29.97 18.63 -2.36
N GLU A 300 -30.85 19.32 -3.09
CA GLU A 300 -32.18 18.78 -3.40
C GLU A 300 -32.10 17.71 -4.51
N LYS A 301 -31.12 17.85 -5.42
CA LYS A 301 -30.91 16.96 -6.57
C LYS A 301 -29.79 15.96 -6.36
N ILE A 302 -28.90 16.17 -5.40
CA ILE A 302 -27.72 15.33 -5.19
C ILE A 302 -27.62 14.97 -3.72
N LYS A 303 -27.48 13.66 -3.46
CA LYS A 303 -27.07 13.12 -2.17
C LYS A 303 -25.61 12.68 -2.22
N ILE A 304 -24.77 13.27 -1.38
CA ILE A 304 -23.31 13.15 -1.40
C ILE A 304 -22.85 12.06 -0.43
N TYR A 305 -22.14 11.06 -0.96
CA TYR A 305 -21.48 10.00 -0.21
C TYR A 305 -19.97 10.18 -0.32
N CYS A 306 -19.26 10.14 0.81
CA CYS A 306 -17.80 10.15 0.85
C CYS A 306 -17.28 8.83 1.43
N TYR A 307 -16.34 8.20 0.73
CA TYR A 307 -15.65 6.97 1.12
C TYR A 307 -14.18 7.31 1.37
N SER A 308 -13.86 7.52 2.66
CA SER A 308 -12.59 8.07 3.13
C SER A 308 -11.58 6.97 3.44
N ASP A 309 -10.43 7.00 2.77
CA ASP A 309 -9.25 6.17 3.11
C ASP A 309 -8.21 6.94 3.94
N LEU A 310 -8.62 8.01 4.62
CA LEU A 310 -7.74 8.72 5.54
C LEU A 310 -7.24 7.78 6.64
N VAL A 311 -5.93 7.85 6.89
CA VAL A 311 -5.32 7.21 8.06
C VAL A 311 -6.09 7.66 9.31
N ARG A 312 -6.36 6.72 10.22
CA ARG A 312 -7.11 7.00 11.46
C ARG A 312 -6.49 8.19 12.21
N ASN A 313 -7.32 9.17 12.56
CA ASN A 313 -6.93 10.46 13.15
C ASN A 313 -6.10 11.40 12.25
N GLY A 314 -5.97 11.11 10.96
CA GLY A 314 -5.27 11.94 9.98
C GLY A 314 -6.12 13.05 9.36
N GLY A 315 -7.26 13.38 9.96
CA GLY A 315 -8.15 14.43 9.49
C GLY A 315 -7.73 15.82 9.98
N ASP A 316 -8.04 16.83 9.18
CA ASP A 316 -7.81 18.24 9.49
C ASP A 316 -9.04 19.09 9.17
N LYS A 317 -8.88 20.42 9.11
CA LYS A 317 -9.97 21.35 8.83
C LYS A 317 -10.62 21.11 7.45
N ILE A 318 -9.85 20.72 6.44
CA ILE A 318 -10.39 20.39 5.12
C ILE A 318 -11.23 19.12 5.20
N THR A 319 -10.78 18.11 5.97
CA THR A 319 -11.59 16.93 6.27
C THR A 319 -12.93 17.30 6.91
N THR A 320 -12.92 18.18 7.91
CA THR A 320 -14.15 18.65 8.56
C THR A 320 -15.09 19.33 7.57
N ASN A 321 -14.58 20.19 6.69
CA ASN A 321 -15.39 20.88 5.69
C ASN A 321 -16.04 19.89 4.71
N ILE A 322 -15.27 18.97 4.14
CA ILE A 322 -15.78 17.92 3.24
C ILE A 322 -16.84 17.08 3.95
N LYS A 323 -16.58 16.68 5.20
CA LYS A 323 -17.51 15.89 6.00
C LYS A 323 -18.83 16.62 6.29
N ASN A 324 -18.78 17.95 6.48
CA ASN A 324 -19.99 18.77 6.67
C ASN A 324 -20.80 18.94 5.37
N SER A 325 -20.14 18.87 4.21
CA SER A 325 -20.82 18.89 2.91
C SER A 325 -21.48 17.54 2.60
N ALA A 326 -20.89 16.43 3.04
CA ALA A 326 -21.38 15.08 2.78
C ALA A 326 -22.68 14.75 3.55
N ASP A 327 -23.62 14.07 2.88
CA ASP A 327 -24.81 13.51 3.53
C ASP A 327 -24.50 12.18 4.22
N VAL A 328 -23.54 11.42 3.69
CA VAL A 328 -23.06 10.16 4.25
C VAL A 328 -21.53 10.12 4.22
N TRP A 329 -20.93 9.87 5.38
CA TRP A 329 -19.48 9.74 5.55
C TRP A 329 -19.11 8.32 5.97
N ASN A 330 -18.29 7.65 5.15
CA ASN A 330 -17.85 6.28 5.37
C ASN A 330 -16.33 6.24 5.61
N GLU A 331 -15.90 5.73 6.77
CA GLU A 331 -14.49 5.53 7.13
C GLU A 331 -13.99 4.17 6.62
N MET A 332 -13.23 4.15 5.53
CA MET A 332 -12.86 2.94 4.77
C MET A 332 -11.37 2.56 4.90
N SER A 333 -10.57 3.36 5.62
CA SER A 333 -9.17 3.04 5.90
C SER A 333 -9.03 1.66 6.56
N GLY A 334 -8.19 0.81 5.97
CA GLY A 334 -7.93 -0.55 6.43
C GLY A 334 -8.90 -1.61 5.90
N PHE A 335 -10.00 -1.23 5.27
CA PHE A 335 -10.89 -2.17 4.59
C PHE A 335 -10.35 -2.56 3.21
N SER A 336 -10.66 -3.79 2.77
CA SER A 336 -10.29 -4.26 1.44
C SER A 336 -11.09 -3.54 0.35
N TYR A 337 -10.57 -3.49 -0.87
CA TYR A 337 -11.30 -2.89 -1.99
C TYR A 337 -12.59 -3.67 -2.31
N LYS A 338 -12.63 -4.99 -2.04
CA LYS A 338 -13.83 -5.83 -2.22
C LYS A 338 -14.96 -5.44 -1.27
N PHE A 339 -14.63 -5.28 0.01
CA PHE A 339 -15.60 -4.82 1.00
C PHE A 339 -16.16 -3.44 0.62
N LEU A 340 -15.30 -2.54 0.14
CA LEU A 340 -15.73 -1.24 -0.34
C LEU A 340 -16.64 -1.33 -1.58
N ALA A 341 -16.38 -2.27 -2.50
CA ALA A 341 -17.22 -2.52 -3.68
C ALA A 341 -18.64 -2.98 -3.29
N GLU A 342 -18.73 -3.96 -2.39
CA GLU A 342 -20.00 -4.44 -1.83
C GLU A 342 -20.77 -3.31 -1.15
N LYS A 343 -20.08 -2.51 -0.32
CA LYS A 343 -20.70 -1.38 0.35
C LYS A 343 -21.24 -0.31 -0.62
N ILE A 344 -20.52 -0.02 -1.71
CA ILE A 344 -20.98 0.94 -2.72
C ILE A 344 -22.23 0.44 -3.45
N GLN A 345 -22.31 -0.87 -3.70
CA GLN A 345 -23.50 -1.52 -4.25
C GLN A 345 -24.68 -1.43 -3.27
N ASP A 346 -24.47 -1.75 -1.99
CA ASP A 346 -25.50 -1.66 -0.96
C ASP A 346 -26.01 -0.23 -0.76
N ASP A 347 -25.11 0.76 -0.83
CA ASP A 347 -25.46 2.18 -0.77
C ASP A 347 -26.24 2.64 -2.03
N GLY A 348 -26.15 1.88 -3.14
CA GLY A 348 -26.83 2.11 -4.41
C GLY A 348 -26.36 3.37 -5.11
N ILE A 349 -25.04 3.59 -5.18
CA ILE A 349 -24.42 4.81 -5.74
C ILE A 349 -24.62 4.88 -7.25
N ASP A 350 -25.18 6.00 -7.73
CA ASP A 350 -25.51 6.22 -9.14
C ASP A 350 -24.30 6.63 -9.98
N ILE A 351 -23.47 7.52 -9.40
CA ILE A 351 -22.23 8.00 -10.03
C ILE A 351 -21.12 7.91 -8.99
N LEU A 352 -20.04 7.18 -9.31
CA LEU A 352 -18.89 7.02 -8.44
C LEU A 352 -17.66 7.74 -9.00
N PHE A 353 -17.05 8.60 -8.20
CA PHE A 353 -15.86 9.37 -8.52
C PHE A 353 -14.61 8.75 -7.89
N ASP A 354 -13.65 8.38 -8.72
CA ASP A 354 -12.24 8.17 -8.37
C ASP A 354 -11.56 9.54 -8.30
N LEU A 355 -10.96 9.84 -7.16
CA LEU A 355 -10.22 11.09 -6.94
C LEU A 355 -8.71 10.89 -6.78
N ALA A 356 -8.17 9.71 -7.13
CA ALA A 356 -6.76 9.39 -6.94
C ALA A 356 -6.06 9.00 -8.26
N GLY A 357 -6.70 8.25 -9.15
CA GLY A 357 -6.03 7.67 -10.32
C GLY A 357 -4.80 6.85 -9.92
N HIS A 358 -3.69 6.95 -10.65
CA HIS A 358 -2.45 6.21 -10.33
C HIS A 358 -1.60 6.83 -9.21
N THR A 359 -2.16 7.70 -8.37
CA THR A 359 -1.44 8.26 -7.21
C THR A 359 -1.51 7.35 -5.98
N ALA A 360 -0.82 7.76 -4.91
CA ALA A 360 -0.69 6.96 -3.70
C ALA A 360 -2.06 6.65 -3.06
N ASN A 361 -2.20 5.43 -2.51
CA ASN A 361 -3.41 4.96 -1.82
C ASN A 361 -4.70 4.98 -2.66
N ASN A 362 -4.58 4.92 -3.99
CA ASN A 362 -5.75 4.80 -4.86
C ASN A 362 -6.53 3.50 -4.64
N ARG A 363 -7.77 3.49 -5.13
CA ARG A 363 -8.66 2.32 -5.12
C ARG A 363 -8.99 1.85 -6.54
N LEU A 364 -8.08 1.94 -7.50
CA LEU A 364 -8.39 1.60 -8.90
C LEU A 364 -8.95 0.18 -9.12
N PHE A 365 -8.59 -0.79 -8.28
CA PHE A 365 -9.18 -2.14 -8.35
C PHE A 365 -10.67 -2.18 -8.01
N LEU A 366 -11.14 -1.30 -7.10
CA LEU A 366 -12.57 -1.10 -6.85
C LEU A 366 -13.29 -0.67 -8.12
N PHE A 367 -12.76 0.37 -8.79
CA PHE A 367 -13.36 0.91 -10.01
C PHE A 367 -13.29 -0.09 -11.16
N ALA A 368 -12.25 -0.92 -11.21
CA ALA A 368 -12.18 -2.02 -12.17
C ALA A 368 -13.34 -3.01 -12.02
N GLU A 369 -13.83 -3.29 -10.81
CA GLU A 369 -14.99 -4.17 -10.59
C GLU A 369 -16.33 -3.53 -10.98
N LYS A 370 -16.36 -2.21 -11.23
CA LYS A 370 -17.55 -1.45 -11.67
C LYS A 370 -18.76 -1.48 -10.71
N PRO A 371 -18.60 -1.24 -9.39
CA PRO A 371 -19.70 -1.30 -8.42
C PRO A 371 -20.78 -0.20 -8.60
N SER A 372 -20.58 0.78 -9.47
CA SER A 372 -21.57 1.81 -9.81
C SER A 372 -21.78 1.86 -11.33
N PRO A 373 -23.01 2.09 -11.83
CA PRO A 373 -23.30 2.06 -13.26
C PRO A 373 -22.58 3.15 -14.05
N VAL A 374 -22.29 4.29 -13.42
CA VAL A 374 -21.48 5.37 -14.00
C VAL A 374 -20.29 5.62 -13.10
N GLN A 375 -19.09 5.54 -13.67
CA GLN A 375 -17.86 5.83 -12.95
C GLN A 375 -17.07 6.92 -13.64
N VAL A 376 -16.49 7.80 -12.84
CA VAL A 376 -15.78 9.00 -13.29
C VAL A 376 -14.43 9.04 -12.58
N THR A 377 -13.36 9.39 -13.29
CA THR A 377 -12.09 9.80 -12.66
C THR A 377 -11.96 11.32 -12.73
N TRP A 378 -11.54 11.95 -11.63
CA TRP A 378 -11.40 13.40 -11.56
C TRP A 378 -10.37 13.88 -10.53
N ALA A 379 -9.64 14.91 -10.96
CA ALA A 379 -8.69 15.80 -10.30
C ALA A 379 -7.38 15.20 -9.74
N GLY A 380 -7.40 14.00 -9.14
CA GLY A 380 -6.21 13.45 -8.47
C GLY A 380 -5.07 13.03 -9.41
N TYR A 381 -5.40 12.70 -10.66
CA TYR A 381 -4.46 12.24 -11.67
C TYR A 381 -4.76 12.88 -13.03
N VAL A 382 -3.71 13.18 -13.78
CA VAL A 382 -3.82 13.98 -15.02
C VAL A 382 -3.80 13.15 -16.31
N GLY A 383 -3.69 11.83 -16.19
CA GLY A 383 -3.73 10.88 -17.30
C GLY A 383 -5.00 10.02 -17.30
N THR A 384 -5.13 9.19 -18.33
CA THR A 384 -6.07 8.06 -18.32
C THR A 384 -5.75 7.10 -17.19
N THR A 385 -6.74 6.40 -16.64
CA THR A 385 -6.52 5.29 -15.72
C THR A 385 -6.21 3.99 -16.45
N GLY A 386 -6.47 3.91 -17.76
CA GLY A 386 -6.40 2.67 -18.54
C GLY A 386 -7.56 1.70 -18.28
N ILE A 387 -8.46 2.00 -17.33
CA ILE A 387 -9.51 1.08 -16.88
C ILE A 387 -10.79 1.31 -17.66
N LYS A 388 -11.18 0.35 -18.49
CA LYS A 388 -12.42 0.40 -19.31
C LYS A 388 -13.72 0.52 -18.50
N ALA A 389 -13.69 0.12 -17.24
CA ALA A 389 -14.83 0.22 -16.35
C ALA A 389 -15.08 1.66 -15.84
N ILE A 390 -14.10 2.57 -15.97
CA ILE A 390 -14.27 4.00 -15.71
C ILE A 390 -14.77 4.65 -16.99
N ASP A 391 -15.97 5.22 -16.94
CA ASP A 391 -16.69 5.67 -18.13
C ASP A 391 -16.24 7.06 -18.60
N TRP A 392 -15.94 7.95 -17.65
CA TRP A 392 -15.65 9.35 -17.92
C TRP A 392 -14.40 9.84 -17.21
N ILE A 393 -13.70 10.77 -17.85
CA ILE A 393 -12.70 11.63 -17.23
C ILE A 393 -13.17 13.07 -17.31
N PHE A 394 -13.22 13.75 -16.16
CA PHE A 394 -13.53 15.17 -16.12
C PHE A 394 -12.25 15.97 -16.34
N ALA A 395 -12.27 16.84 -17.34
CA ALA A 395 -11.14 17.64 -17.77
C ALA A 395 -11.60 19.02 -18.28
N ASP A 396 -10.67 19.79 -18.83
CA ASP A 396 -10.95 21.01 -19.58
C ASP A 396 -10.16 21.03 -20.90
N ARG A 397 -10.34 22.12 -21.66
CA ARG A 397 -9.71 22.32 -22.98
C ARG A 397 -8.18 22.50 -22.93
N PHE A 398 -7.61 22.78 -21.76
CA PHE A 398 -6.17 22.98 -21.57
C PHE A 398 -5.49 21.72 -21.06
N GLN A 399 -6.17 20.94 -20.22
CA GLN A 399 -5.69 19.66 -19.72
C GLN A 399 -5.74 18.58 -20.80
N ILE A 400 -6.89 18.42 -21.48
CA ILE A 400 -7.08 17.45 -22.56
C ILE A 400 -7.57 18.18 -23.80
N LEU A 401 -6.66 18.37 -24.76
CA LEU A 401 -6.95 19.02 -26.04
C LEU A 401 -8.04 18.25 -26.82
N GLU A 402 -8.80 18.96 -27.66
CA GLU A 402 -9.90 18.37 -28.45
C GLU A 402 -9.46 17.18 -29.32
N ASN A 403 -8.23 17.20 -29.82
CA ASN A 403 -7.65 16.15 -30.65
C ASN A 403 -6.89 15.06 -29.85
N HIS A 404 -6.91 15.08 -28.52
CA HIS A 404 -6.16 14.15 -27.67
C HIS A 404 -7.02 13.04 -27.05
N GLU A 405 -8.32 12.99 -27.34
CA GLU A 405 -9.26 12.01 -26.76
C GLU A 405 -8.84 10.55 -27.02
N ASN A 406 -8.22 10.28 -28.17
CA ASN A 406 -7.76 8.94 -28.54
C ASN A 406 -6.68 8.37 -27.61
N PHE A 407 -6.06 9.20 -26.75
CA PHE A 407 -5.08 8.75 -25.75
C PHE A 407 -5.71 8.40 -24.40
N TYR A 408 -7.04 8.46 -24.29
CA TYR A 408 -7.78 8.16 -23.07
C TYR A 408 -8.73 6.99 -23.30
N VAL A 409 -8.82 6.10 -22.31
CA VAL A 409 -9.79 5.00 -22.32
C VAL A 409 -11.18 5.50 -21.94
N GLU A 410 -11.22 6.49 -21.05
CA GLU A 410 -12.43 7.16 -20.61
C GLU A 410 -12.93 8.16 -21.66
N LYS A 411 -14.24 8.38 -21.70
CA LYS A 411 -14.81 9.49 -22.47
C LYS A 411 -14.48 10.81 -21.79
N VAL A 412 -13.98 11.77 -22.55
CA VAL A 412 -13.59 13.08 -22.01
C VAL A 412 -14.83 13.96 -21.87
N TYR A 413 -15.14 14.37 -20.64
CA TYR A 413 -16.13 15.41 -20.36
C TYR A 413 -15.40 16.72 -20.08
N ARG A 414 -15.48 17.69 -21.00
CA ARG A 414 -14.82 19.00 -20.85
C ARG A 414 -15.73 20.00 -20.14
N LEU A 415 -15.27 20.46 -18.99
CA LEU A 415 -15.90 21.56 -18.27
C LEU A 415 -15.69 22.89 -19.01
N PRO A 416 -16.64 23.85 -18.96
CA PRO A 416 -16.59 25.06 -19.78
C PRO A 416 -15.38 25.96 -19.52
N ASN A 417 -14.86 25.97 -18.29
CA ASN A 417 -13.80 26.86 -17.86
C ASN A 417 -12.54 26.08 -17.47
N ASP A 418 -12.49 25.63 -16.22
CA ASP A 418 -11.37 24.91 -15.62
C ASP A 418 -11.90 23.57 -15.11
N TYR A 419 -11.05 22.54 -15.12
CA TYR A 419 -11.37 21.22 -14.60
C TYR A 419 -11.29 21.14 -13.08
N ILE A 420 -10.64 22.09 -12.42
CA ILE A 420 -10.53 22.16 -10.96
C ILE A 420 -11.19 23.41 -10.37
N CYS A 421 -11.68 23.27 -9.14
CA CYS A 421 -12.21 24.38 -8.34
C CYS A 421 -11.30 24.59 -7.13
N TYR A 422 -10.47 25.64 -7.09
CA TYR A 422 -9.52 25.82 -5.99
C TYR A 422 -10.13 26.54 -4.78
N ALA A 423 -10.16 25.87 -3.63
CA ALA A 423 -10.40 26.49 -2.32
C ALA A 423 -9.08 26.99 -1.74
N ALA A 424 -8.84 28.30 -1.77
CA ALA A 424 -7.66 28.87 -1.11
C ALA A 424 -7.71 28.59 0.41
N PRO A 425 -6.62 28.10 1.03
CA PRO A 425 -6.58 27.94 2.47
C PRO A 425 -6.64 29.32 3.16
N GLU A 426 -7.10 29.37 4.41
CA GLU A 426 -7.28 30.64 5.15
C GLU A 426 -5.98 31.44 5.33
N TYR A 427 -4.83 30.77 5.31
CA TYR A 427 -3.53 31.42 5.38
C TYR A 427 -3.03 31.95 4.03
N ALA A 428 -3.76 31.71 2.93
CA ALA A 428 -3.37 32.23 1.62
C ALA A 428 -3.41 33.76 1.64
N PRO A 429 -2.39 34.43 1.09
CA PRO A 429 -2.43 35.88 0.93
C PRO A 429 -3.57 36.27 -0.02
N GLU A 430 -4.01 37.52 0.05
CA GLU A 430 -4.91 38.07 -0.95
C GLU A 430 -4.32 37.91 -2.36
N CYS A 431 -5.19 37.62 -3.34
CA CYS A 431 -4.78 37.45 -4.72
C CYS A 431 -4.20 38.77 -5.26
N GLY A 432 -2.88 38.81 -5.40
CA GLY A 432 -2.17 39.95 -5.97
C GLY A 432 -2.22 40.01 -7.50
N PRO A 433 -1.73 41.10 -8.11
CA PRO A 433 -1.61 41.19 -9.56
C PRO A 433 -0.67 40.11 -10.11
N LEU A 434 -1.02 39.53 -11.27
CA LEU A 434 -0.24 38.49 -11.95
C LEU A 434 1.25 38.90 -12.09
N PRO A 435 2.20 38.21 -11.42
CA PRO A 435 3.61 38.58 -11.43
C PRO A 435 4.20 38.66 -12.84
N ALA A 436 3.73 37.81 -13.75
CA ALA A 436 4.16 37.81 -15.16
C ALA A 436 3.88 39.14 -15.88
N LYS A 437 2.85 39.92 -15.47
CA LYS A 437 2.61 41.25 -16.04
C LYS A 437 3.74 42.23 -15.74
N LYS A 438 4.30 42.14 -14.53
CA LYS A 438 5.42 42.96 -14.06
C LYS A 438 6.75 42.46 -14.61
N ASN A 439 7.01 41.16 -14.45
CA ASN A 439 8.33 40.59 -14.73
C ASN A 439 8.52 40.21 -16.21
N LYS A 440 7.44 40.15 -17.01
CA LYS A 440 7.43 39.74 -18.43
C LYS A 440 7.81 38.28 -18.70
N PHE A 441 7.88 37.46 -17.65
CA PHE A 441 8.03 36.01 -17.74
C PHE A 441 7.21 35.33 -16.64
N ILE A 442 6.89 34.05 -16.83
CA ILE A 442 6.25 33.22 -15.82
C ILE A 442 7.33 32.76 -14.84
N SER A 443 7.15 33.06 -13.56
CA SER A 443 7.97 32.53 -12.48
C SER A 443 7.32 31.27 -11.92
N PHE A 444 8.06 30.18 -11.88
CA PHE A 444 7.69 28.99 -11.11
C PHE A 444 8.35 29.10 -9.73
N CYS A 445 7.62 28.78 -8.66
CA CYS A 445 8.25 28.63 -7.35
C CYS A 445 9.15 27.39 -7.39
N SER A 446 10.44 27.58 -7.08
CA SER A 446 11.43 26.52 -6.89
C SER A 446 11.30 25.89 -5.52
#